data_AF-A0A9K3E1N2-F1
#
_entry.id   AF-A0A9K3E1N2-F1
#
_cell.length_a   1.000
_cell.length_b   1.000
_cell.length_c   1.000
_cell.angle_alpha   90.00
_cell.angle_beta   90.00
_cell.angle_gamma   90.00
#
_symmetry.space_group_name_H-M   'P 1'
#
loop_
_entity.id
_entity.type
_entity.pdbx_description
1 polymer ?
#
loop_
_entity_poly.entity_id
_entity_poly.type
_entity_poly.pdbx_seq_one_letter_code
_entity_poly.pdbx_strand_id
1 'polypeptide(L)'
;MKIVRFSGSISSINNTFLSNCIILAISPANQDLATPDAIKMLREVDPTGERTIGVLTKIDLMDKGTNAVDILEGKSYRLKFPWVGIVNCSQQDINKRVDMAFARRKERDYLPA
;
A
#
# COMPACT_ATOMS: atom_id res chain seq x y z
N MET A 1 -0.73 -0.26 20.57
CA MET A 1 -0.24 -0.20 19.17
C MET A 1 -0.12 1.26 18.76
N LYS A 2 1.05 1.71 18.30
CA LYS A 2 1.28 3.10 17.87
C LYS A 2 1.40 3.13 16.35
N ILE A 3 0.58 3.94 15.69
CA ILE A 3 0.66 4.17 14.24
C ILE A 3 1.51 5.43 14.03
N VAL A 4 2.53 5.33 13.19
CA VAL A 4 3.37 6.46 12.79
C VAL A 4 3.20 6.65 11.29
N ARG A 5 2.74 7.84 10.88
CA ARG A 5 2.67 8.22 9.48
C ARG A 5 3.96 8.95 9.11
N PHE A 6 4.62 8.49 8.06
CA PHE A 6 5.78 9.16 7.51
C PHE A 6 5.40 9.95 6.26
N SER A 7 5.84 11.20 6.21
CA SER A 7 5.75 12.08 5.04
C SER A 7 7.14 12.63 4.78
N GLY A 8 8.01 11.84 4.14
CA GLY A 8 9.42 12.19 3.92
C GLY A 8 10.29 10.95 3.75
N SER A 9 11.62 11.14 3.74
CA SER A 9 12.59 10.04 3.64
C SER A 9 12.62 9.16 4.90
N ILE A 10 12.79 7.84 4.72
CA ILE A 10 13.00 6.86 5.82
C ILE A 10 14.24 7.23 6.66
N SER A 11 15.19 8.01 6.11
CA SER A 11 16.44 8.42 6.78
C SER A 11 16.21 9.21 8.07
N SER A 12 15.05 9.84 8.21
CA SER A 12 14.66 10.56 9.44
C SER A 12 14.04 9.65 10.51
N ILE A 13 13.87 8.35 10.21
CA ILE A 13 13.31 7.39 11.16
C ILE A 13 14.42 6.93 12.12
N ASN A 14 14.20 7.16 13.40
CA ASN A 14 15.09 6.63 14.44
C ASN A 14 15.10 5.09 14.37
N ASN A 15 16.29 4.50 14.20
CA ASN A 15 16.52 3.04 14.14
C ASN A 15 15.84 2.24 15.27
N THR A 16 15.56 2.89 16.40
CA THR A 16 14.85 2.29 17.53
C THR A 16 13.41 1.89 17.19
N PHE A 17 12.71 2.62 16.32
CA PHE A 17 11.36 2.24 15.87
C PHE A 17 11.38 1.07 14.89
N LEU A 18 12.51 0.88 14.21
CA LEU A 18 12.68 -0.10 13.14
C LEU A 18 13.09 -1.48 13.65
N SER A 19 13.16 -1.76 14.95
CA SER A 19 13.48 -3.12 15.45
C SER A 19 12.23 -3.96 15.73
N ASN A 20 11.12 -3.33 16.17
CA ASN A 20 9.85 -3.98 16.53
C ASN A 20 8.63 -3.27 15.91
N CYS A 21 8.62 -3.12 14.58
CA CYS A 21 7.49 -2.55 13.85
C CYS A 21 7.06 -3.42 12.67
N ILE A 22 5.79 -3.29 12.29
CA ILE A 22 5.29 -3.75 10.99
C ILE A 22 5.39 -2.56 10.03
N ILE A 23 5.97 -2.80 8.86
CA ILE A 23 6.11 -1.79 7.81
C ILE A 23 4.95 -1.96 6.84
N LEU A 24 4.18 -0.90 6.63
CA LEU A 24 3.12 -0.86 5.64
C LEU A 24 3.61 -0.08 4.41
N ALA A 25 4.02 -0.82 3.38
CA ALA A 25 4.51 -0.25 2.13
C ALA A 25 3.32 0.08 1.22
N ILE A 26 2.84 1.32 1.24
CA ILE A 26 1.66 1.76 0.51
C ILE A 26 2.08 2.39 -0.83
N SER A 27 1.62 1.80 -1.93
CA SER A 27 1.82 2.32 -3.28
C SER A 27 0.48 2.49 -4.02
N PRO A 28 0.31 3.51 -4.85
CA PRO A 28 -0.86 3.63 -5.70
C PRO A 28 -0.71 2.77 -6.97
N ALA A 29 -1.79 2.12 -7.41
CA ALA A 29 -1.82 1.19 -8.55
C ALA A 29 -1.69 1.90 -9.91
N ASN A 30 -2.01 3.19 -9.96
CA ASN A 30 -1.92 4.01 -11.17
C ASN A 30 -0.51 4.56 -11.42
N GLN A 31 0.46 4.25 -10.55
CA GLN A 31 1.87 4.58 -10.75
C GLN A 31 2.68 3.29 -10.64
N ASP A 32 3.80 3.22 -11.34
CA ASP A 32 4.68 2.07 -11.25
C ASP A 32 5.16 1.86 -9.82
N LEU A 33 4.96 0.64 -9.32
CA LEU A 33 5.41 0.17 -8.01
C LEU A 33 6.93 0.35 -7.82
N ALA A 34 7.66 0.40 -8.93
CA ALA A 34 9.10 0.44 -9.00
C ALA A 34 9.68 1.86 -8.98
N THR A 35 9.13 2.76 -8.15
CA THR A 35 9.89 3.97 -7.82
C THR A 35 11.15 3.53 -7.05
N PRO A 36 12.36 3.69 -7.62
CA PRO A 36 13.56 3.04 -7.08
C PRO A 36 13.84 3.41 -5.63
N ASP A 37 13.47 4.63 -5.23
CA ASP A 37 13.72 5.16 -3.89
C ASP A 37 12.92 4.42 -2.81
N ALA A 38 11.64 4.14 -3.05
CA ALA A 38 10.78 3.46 -2.06
C ALA A 38 11.23 2.02 -1.83
N ILE A 39 11.54 1.29 -2.91
CA ILE A 39 12.03 -0.09 -2.82
C ILE A 39 13.41 -0.13 -2.18
N LYS A 40 14.31 0.79 -2.55
CA LYS A 40 15.65 0.86 -1.97
C LYS A 40 15.57 1.10 -0.46
N MET A 41 14.75 2.05 -0.02
CA MET A 41 14.53 2.33 1.40
C MET A 41 13.94 1.12 2.15
N LEU A 42 12.98 0.41 1.55
CA LEU A 42 12.43 -0.81 2.16
C LEU A 42 13.50 -1.89 2.35
N ARG A 43 14.40 -2.07 1.36
CA ARG A 43 15.50 -3.04 1.46
C ARG A 43 16.57 -2.66 2.47
N GLU A 44 16.79 -1.37 2.71
CA GLU A 44 17.74 -0.91 3.74
C GLU A 44 17.25 -1.26 5.16
N VAL A 45 15.93 -1.27 5.37
CA VAL A 45 15.30 -1.45 6.68
C VAL A 45 14.78 -2.87 6.92
N ASP A 46 14.32 -3.55 5.87
CA ASP A 46 13.81 -4.92 5.90
C ASP A 46 14.25 -5.67 4.63
N PRO A 47 15.54 -6.08 4.54
CA PRO A 47 16.08 -6.74 3.35
C PRO A 47 15.38 -8.07 3.01
N THR A 48 14.88 -8.75 4.03
CA THR A 48 14.22 -10.06 3.93
C THR A 48 12.71 -9.94 3.71
N GLY A 49 12.13 -8.75 3.88
CA GLY A 49 10.69 -8.51 3.70
C GLY A 49 9.81 -9.26 4.71
N GLU A 50 10.36 -9.62 5.88
CA GLU A 50 9.69 -10.48 6.87
C GLU A 50 8.65 -9.76 7.70
N ARG A 51 8.67 -8.43 7.67
CA ARG A 51 7.79 -7.57 8.47
C ARG A 51 7.20 -6.43 7.64
N THR A 52 7.33 -6.53 6.32
CA THR A 52 6.76 -5.59 5.36
C THR A 52 5.52 -6.19 4.73
N ILE A 53 4.42 -5.45 4.80
CA ILE A 53 3.17 -5.74 4.10
C ILE A 53 3.02 -4.70 2.98
N GLY A 54 2.95 -5.19 1.74
CA GLY A 54 2.69 -4.37 0.58
C GLY A 54 1.20 -4.09 0.46
N VAL A 55 0.84 -2.81 0.32
CA VAL A 55 -0.55 -2.38 0.10
C VAL A 55 -0.63 -1.59 -1.19
N LEU A 56 -1.49 -2.06 -2.08
CA LEU A 56 -1.77 -1.40 -3.34
C LEU A 56 -3.11 -0.65 -3.24
N THR A 57 -3.06 0.67 -3.43
CA THR A 57 -4.23 1.57 -3.32
C THR A 57 -4.67 2.06 -4.70
N LYS A 58 -5.86 2.67 -4.79
CA LYS A 58 -6.35 3.29 -6.04
C LYS A 58 -6.45 2.31 -7.23
N ILE A 59 -6.73 1.04 -6.95
CA ILE A 59 -6.89 0.00 -7.98
C ILE A 59 -8.09 0.35 -8.89
N ASP A 60 -9.09 1.01 -8.32
CA ASP A 60 -10.26 1.56 -9.03
C ASP A 60 -9.93 2.64 -10.07
N LEU A 61 -8.73 3.26 -9.99
CA LEU A 61 -8.27 4.30 -10.90
C LEU A 61 -7.27 3.81 -11.95
N MET A 62 -7.09 2.49 -12.09
CA MET A 62 -6.22 1.94 -13.12
C MET A 62 -6.80 2.12 -14.53
N ASP A 63 -5.92 2.28 -15.51
CA ASP A 63 -6.32 2.43 -16.91
C ASP A 63 -6.97 1.15 -17.45
N LYS A 64 -8.00 1.32 -18.28
CA LYS A 64 -8.70 0.20 -18.90
C LYS A 64 -7.71 -0.63 -19.74
N GLY A 65 -7.69 -1.94 -19.49
CA GLY A 65 -6.77 -2.88 -20.15
C GLY A 65 -5.47 -3.13 -19.39
N THR A 66 -5.23 -2.42 -18.26
CA THR A 66 -4.16 -2.74 -17.33
C THR A 66 -4.68 -3.58 -16.16
N ASN A 67 -3.81 -4.34 -15.50
CA ASN A 67 -4.13 -5.09 -14.30
C ASN A 67 -2.97 -5.06 -13.31
N ALA A 68 -3.28 -5.26 -12.03
CA ALA A 68 -2.30 -5.28 -10.95
C ALA A 68 -1.96 -6.71 -10.48
N VAL A 69 -2.30 -7.74 -11.27
CA VAL A 69 -2.17 -9.15 -10.84
C VAL A 69 -0.73 -9.49 -10.51
N ASP A 70 0.22 -9.07 -11.34
CA ASP A 70 1.64 -9.37 -11.11
C ASP A 70 2.21 -8.73 -9.84
N ILE A 71 1.68 -7.56 -9.46
CA ILE A 71 2.03 -6.90 -8.20
C ILE A 71 1.40 -7.65 -7.03
N LEU A 72 0.09 -7.95 -7.12
CA LEU A 72 -0.67 -8.63 -6.07
C LEU A 72 -0.13 -10.04 -5.76
N GLU A 73 0.30 -10.75 -6.80
CA GLU A 73 0.97 -12.06 -6.70
C GLU A 73 2.44 -11.97 -6.26
N GLY A 74 2.98 -10.76 -6.10
CA GLY A 74 4.37 -10.54 -5.66
C GLY A 74 5.42 -10.90 -6.71
N LYS A 75 5.07 -10.94 -8.00
CA LYS A 75 6.02 -11.15 -9.10
C LYS A 75 6.88 -9.92 -9.35
N SER A 76 6.32 -8.71 -9.25
CA SER A 76 7.06 -7.46 -9.47
C SER A 76 7.99 -7.11 -8.29
N TYR A 77 7.51 -7.25 -7.06
CA TYR A 77 8.30 -7.09 -5.85
C TYR A 77 7.92 -8.17 -4.84
N ARG A 78 8.84 -9.12 -4.64
CA ARG A 78 8.61 -10.26 -3.76
C ARG A 78 8.73 -9.84 -2.30
N LEU A 79 7.63 -9.99 -1.57
CA LEU A 79 7.57 -9.89 -0.12
C LEU A 79 7.26 -11.28 0.47
N LYS A 80 7.51 -11.46 1.77
CA LYS A 80 7.14 -12.71 2.46
C LYS A 80 5.63 -12.84 2.65
N PHE A 81 4.95 -11.71 2.81
CA PHE A 81 3.50 -11.62 2.80
C PHE A 81 2.99 -11.19 1.41
N PRO A 82 1.84 -11.70 0.96
CA PRO A 82 1.23 -11.25 -0.29
C PRO A 82 0.86 -9.78 -0.22
N TRP A 83 0.81 -9.15 -1.38
CA TRP A 83 0.34 -7.78 -1.51
C TRP A 83 -1.17 -7.72 -1.34
N VAL A 84 -1.66 -6.68 -0.69
CA VAL A 84 -3.08 -6.47 -0.43
C VAL A 84 -3.59 -5.28 -1.25
N GLY A 85 -4.58 -5.52 -2.09
CA GLY A 85 -5.26 -4.46 -2.83
C GLY A 85 -6.41 -3.85 -2.04
N ILE A 86 -6.50 -2.51 -2.01
CA ILE A 86 -7.59 -1.79 -1.34
C ILE A 86 -8.15 -0.66 -2.20
N VAL A 87 -9.43 -0.33 -1.97
CA VAL A 87 -10.12 0.82 -2.58
C VAL A 87 -10.53 1.79 -1.48
N ASN A 88 -9.96 2.99 -1.53
CA ASN A 88 -10.22 4.02 -0.53
C ASN A 88 -11.37 4.96 -0.96
N CYS A 89 -11.84 5.78 -0.02
CA CYS A 89 -12.76 6.87 -0.33
C CYS A 89 -12.11 7.85 -1.31
N SER A 90 -12.86 8.24 -2.35
CA SER A 90 -12.41 9.30 -3.25
C SER A 90 -12.48 10.66 -2.55
N GLN A 91 -11.80 11.67 -3.10
CA GLN A 91 -11.90 13.04 -2.60
C GLN A 91 -13.34 13.56 -2.63
N GLN A 92 -14.14 13.15 -3.62
CA GLN A 92 -15.55 13.51 -3.71
C GLN A 92 -16.37 12.89 -2.57
N ASP A 93 -16.09 11.63 -2.22
CA ASP A 93 -16.77 10.93 -1.13
C ASP A 93 -16.45 11.58 0.23
N ILE A 94 -15.20 12.00 0.43
CA ILE A 94 -14.77 12.75 1.62
C ILE A 94 -15.50 14.08 1.71
N ASN A 95 -15.57 14.85 0.61
CA ASN A 95 -16.25 16.14 0.58
C ASN A 95 -17.75 16.02 0.87
N LYS A 96 -18.37 14.91 0.44
CA LYS A 96 -19.78 14.57 0.72
C LYS A 96 -20.00 13.94 2.09
N ARG A 97 -18.94 13.71 2.89
CA ARG A 97 -18.98 13.01 4.18
C ARG A 97 -19.71 11.67 4.10
N VAL A 98 -19.41 10.91 3.04
CA VAL A 98 -19.97 9.57 2.85
C VAL A 98 -19.61 8.68 4.04
N ASP A 99 -20.58 7.91 4.52
CA ASP A 99 -20.39 7.00 5.64
C ASP A 99 -19.38 5.89 5.31
N MET A 100 -18.57 5.52 6.30
CA MET A 100 -17.57 4.47 6.17
C MET A 100 -18.20 3.11 5.84
N ALA A 101 -19.43 2.84 6.30
CA ALA A 101 -20.12 1.61 5.93
C ALA A 101 -20.45 1.58 4.42
N PHE A 102 -20.77 2.73 3.83
CA PHE A 102 -20.97 2.84 2.39
C PHE A 102 -19.66 2.66 1.61
N ALA A 103 -18.57 3.28 2.07
CA ALA A 103 -17.26 3.11 1.45
C ALA A 103 -16.79 1.64 1.43
N ARG A 104 -16.97 0.93 2.55
CA ARG A 104 -16.67 -0.52 2.65
C ARG A 104 -17.54 -1.38 1.75
N ARG A 105 -18.83 -1.02 1.58
CA ARG A 105 -19.70 -1.69 0.61
C ARG A 105 -19.16 -1.54 -0.80
N LYS A 106 -18.83 -0.30 -1.21
CA LYS A 106 -18.26 0.00 -2.52
C LYS A 106 -16.95 -0.75 -2.79
N GLU A 107 -16.06 -0.83 -1.80
CA GLU A 107 -14.83 -1.62 -1.90
C GLU A 107 -15.13 -3.11 -2.13
N ARG A 108 -16.03 -3.70 -1.36
CA ARG A 108 -16.42 -5.12 -1.51
C ARG A 108 -17.10 -5.40 -2.85
N ASP A 109 -17.90 -4.47 -3.35
CA ASP A 109 -18.56 -4.61 -4.66
C ASP A 109 -17.52 -4.53 -5.81
N TYR A 110 -16.41 -3.82 -5.61
CA TYR A 110 -15.32 -3.72 -6.59
C TYR A 110 -14.32 -4.90 -6.50
N LEU A 111 -13.99 -5.35 -5.29
CA LEU A 111 -13.14 -6.50 -5.02
C LEU A 111 -14.02 -7.65 -4.48
N PRO A 112 -14.76 -8.37 -5.35
CA PRO A 112 -15.48 -9.55 -4.91
C PRO A 112 -14.47 -10.60 -4.42
N ALA A 113 -14.71 -11.10 -3.21
CA ALA A 113 -13.91 -12.15 -2.57
C ALA A 113 -14.10 -13.51 -3.25
#